data_AF-A0A7S2MYF5-F1
#
_entry.id   AF-A0A7S2MYF5-F1
#
_cell.length_a   1.000
_cell.length_b   1.000
_cell.length_c   1.000
_cell.angle_alpha   90.00
_cell.angle_beta   90.00
_cell.angle_gamma   90.00
#
_symmetry.space_group_name_H-M   'P 1'
#
loop_
_entity.id
_entity.type
_entity.pdbx_description
1 polymer ?
#
loop_
_entity_poly.entity_id
_entity_poly.type
_entity_poly.pdbx_seq_one_letter_code
_entity_poly.pdbx_strand_id
1 'polypeptide(L)'
;FVVFVVALALFVGNSATKQPAHSTLVVVVLVGLTFTSFQTLGILREIGVAWYSPVKEIMDFVGIFAFDVKELRVSCVVPYNPVVTFGVRQTVPLWSIIIIVFALSAQKVWIARRFNYNFSHRLMNTVGAIYSVCFISIVVSCTLPFVCYPHPGGGSSVLQMPSVLCYQSSEHDAMVALGVLSFLVIPMPFCVLCVYATVRFPTWMGSSGELALHRSNQFRFLFGRFRPERYFYAVILLTRNLLLCLVPVAITATSSQVFCLILFLSSFCL
;
A
#
# COMPACT_ATOMS: atom_id res chain seq x y z
N PHE A 1 10.82 -8.33 -9.67
CA PHE A 1 9.44 -8.19 -9.14
C PHE A 1 8.77 -9.53 -8.85
N VAL A 2 8.49 -10.39 -9.84
CA VAL A 2 7.76 -11.66 -9.64
C VAL A 2 8.37 -12.57 -8.55
N VAL A 3 9.67 -12.85 -8.61
CA VAL A 3 10.36 -13.69 -7.62
C VAL A 3 10.22 -13.13 -6.20
N PHE A 4 10.35 -11.80 -6.05
CA PHE A 4 10.19 -11.13 -4.76
C PHE A 4 8.76 -11.28 -4.23
N VAL A 5 7.74 -11.06 -5.06
CA VAL A 5 6.33 -11.24 -4.68
C VAL A 5 6.04 -12.69 -4.29
N VAL A 6 6.56 -13.68 -5.04
CA VAL A 6 6.40 -15.10 -4.72
C VAL A 6 7.07 -15.44 -3.37
N ALA A 7 8.32 -15.03 -3.16
CA ALA A 7 9.04 -15.27 -1.91
C ALA A 7 8.30 -14.66 -0.72
N LEU A 8 7.82 -13.43 -0.87
CA LEU A 8 7.08 -12.73 0.17
C LEU A 8 5.71 -13.38 0.43
N ALA A 9 4.99 -13.80 -0.61
CA ALA A 9 3.72 -14.51 -0.48
C ALA A 9 3.86 -15.84 0.28
N LEU A 10 4.91 -16.60 -0.02
CA LEU A 10 5.20 -17.87 0.66
C LEU A 10 5.65 -17.66 2.12
N PHE A 11 6.48 -16.65 2.37
CA PHE A 11 6.92 -16.29 3.73
C PHE A 11 5.74 -15.83 4.60
N VAL A 12 4.96 -14.85 4.13
CA VAL A 12 3.80 -14.31 4.84
C VAL A 12 2.72 -15.38 5.02
N GLY A 13 2.44 -16.20 4.00
CA GLY A 13 1.42 -17.25 4.08
C GLY A 13 1.74 -18.32 5.13
N ASN A 14 3.02 -18.62 5.32
CA ASN A 14 3.47 -19.53 6.37
C ASN A 14 3.40 -18.90 7.77
N SER A 15 3.77 -17.62 7.89
CA SER A 15 3.76 -16.90 9.16
C SER A 15 2.35 -16.55 9.64
N ALA A 16 1.43 -16.22 8.73
CA ALA A 16 0.07 -15.79 9.06
C ALA A 16 -0.84 -16.93 9.54
N THR A 17 -0.53 -18.18 9.19
CA THR A 17 -1.33 -19.35 9.58
C THR A 17 -0.88 -19.99 10.88
N LYS A 18 0.41 -19.89 11.21
CA LYS A 18 0.93 -20.42 12.47
C LYS A 18 0.61 -19.45 13.60
N GLN A 19 0.33 -19.94 14.81
CA GLN A 19 0.42 -19.12 16.02
C GLN A 19 1.91 -18.84 16.25
N PRO A 20 2.42 -17.63 15.97
CA PRO A 20 3.84 -17.38 16.09
C PRO A 20 4.15 -17.22 17.58
N ALA A 21 5.35 -17.64 17.98
CA ALA A 21 5.86 -17.27 19.29
C ALA A 21 5.88 -15.74 19.42
N HIS A 22 5.74 -15.22 20.65
CA HIS A 22 5.72 -13.78 20.90
C HIS A 22 6.92 -13.06 20.27
N SER A 23 8.11 -13.65 20.31
CA SER A 23 9.33 -13.10 19.69
C SER A 23 9.22 -12.96 18.17
N THR A 24 8.58 -13.92 17.48
CA THR A 24 8.36 -13.85 16.02
C THR A 24 7.38 -12.74 15.65
N LEU A 25 6.31 -12.56 16.44
CA LEU A 25 5.36 -11.46 16.24
C LEU A 25 6.05 -10.10 16.37
N VAL A 26 6.91 -9.91 17.38
CA VAL A 26 7.67 -8.66 17.57
C VAL A 26 8.54 -8.35 16.36
N VAL A 27 9.30 -9.33 15.85
CA VAL A 27 10.15 -9.13 14.67
C VAL A 27 9.33 -8.74 13.45
N VAL A 28 8.21 -9.45 13.18
CA VAL A 28 7.33 -9.14 12.03
C VAL A 28 6.74 -7.74 12.15
N VAL A 29 6.30 -7.34 13.35
CA VAL A 29 5.78 -5.99 13.61
C VAL A 29 6.86 -4.93 13.40
N LEU A 30 8.07 -5.13 13.91
CA LEU A 30 9.18 -4.19 13.73
C LEU A 30 9.53 -4.01 12.25
N VAL A 31 9.64 -5.09 11.48
CA VAL A 31 9.89 -5.02 10.04
C VAL A 31 8.78 -4.26 9.32
N GLY A 32 7.51 -4.55 9.65
CA GLY A 32 6.36 -3.85 9.07
C GLY A 32 6.30 -2.36 9.41
N LEU A 33 6.64 -2.00 10.66
CA LEU A 33 6.73 -0.60 11.10
C LEU A 33 7.84 0.14 10.37
N THR A 34 9.05 -0.43 10.28
CA THR A 34 10.16 0.16 9.53
C THR A 34 9.80 0.39 8.07
N PHE A 35 9.15 -0.59 7.43
CA PHE A 35 8.70 -0.47 6.05
C PHE A 35 7.63 0.62 5.86
N THR A 36 6.70 0.75 6.81
CA THR A 36 5.68 1.81 6.81
C THR A 36 6.33 3.18 7.01
N SER A 37 7.32 3.29 7.90
CA SER A 37 8.08 4.52 8.14
C SER A 37 8.81 4.98 6.88
N PHE A 38 9.47 4.07 6.16
CA PHE A 38 10.10 4.40 4.88
C PHE A 38 9.08 4.84 3.84
N GLN A 39 7.97 4.12 3.63
CA GLN A 39 6.92 4.58 2.72
C GLN A 39 6.36 5.96 3.09
N THR A 40 6.24 6.25 4.39
CA THR A 40 5.75 7.54 4.86
C THR A 40 6.74 8.66 4.55
N LEU A 41 8.05 8.40 4.69
CA LEU A 41 9.10 9.32 4.22
C LEU A 41 9.04 9.49 2.69
N GLY A 42 8.68 8.44 1.95
CA GLY A 42 8.49 8.50 0.51
C GLY A 42 7.46 9.54 0.06
N ILE A 43 6.44 9.83 0.88
CA ILE A 43 5.44 10.87 0.62
C ILE A 43 6.10 12.27 0.53
N LEU A 44 7.21 12.50 1.22
CA LEU A 44 7.94 13.78 1.17
C LEU A 44 8.54 14.05 -0.22
N ARG A 45 8.71 13.03 -1.07
CA ARG A 45 9.13 13.19 -2.47
C ARG A 45 8.03 13.76 -3.35
N GLU A 46 6.77 13.70 -2.90
CA GLU A 46 5.63 14.32 -3.57
C GLU A 46 5.46 15.81 -3.22
N ILE A 47 6.34 16.35 -2.38
CA ILE A 47 6.42 17.77 -2.09
C ILE A 47 7.35 18.40 -3.13
N GLY A 48 6.97 19.54 -3.69
CA GLY A 48 7.77 20.32 -4.65
C GLY A 48 9.03 20.99 -4.06
N VAL A 49 9.71 20.35 -3.11
CA VAL A 49 10.95 20.84 -2.48
C VAL A 49 12.16 20.22 -3.17
N ALA A 50 13.10 21.05 -3.60
CA ALA A 50 14.38 20.60 -4.11
C ALA A 50 15.28 20.12 -2.95
N TRP A 51 15.41 18.81 -2.78
CA TRP A 51 16.28 18.21 -1.76
C TRP A 51 17.75 18.23 -2.19
N TYR A 52 18.64 18.66 -1.29
CA TYR A 52 20.09 18.64 -1.49
C TYR A 52 20.73 17.39 -0.86
N SER A 53 21.96 17.04 -1.25
CA SER A 53 22.72 15.95 -0.60
C SER A 53 23.03 16.35 0.86
N PRO A 54 22.89 15.45 1.85
CA PRO A 54 22.68 14.00 1.75
C PRO A 54 21.21 13.53 1.73
N VAL A 55 20.26 14.43 1.96
CA VAL A 55 18.83 14.07 2.09
C VAL A 55 18.27 13.45 0.80
N LYS A 56 18.75 13.93 -0.35
CA LYS A 56 18.40 13.34 -1.66
C LYS A 56 18.71 11.84 -1.73
N GLU A 57 19.89 11.44 -1.28
CA GLU A 57 20.33 10.03 -1.33
C GLU A 57 19.47 9.14 -0.42
N ILE A 58 19.08 9.66 0.74
CA ILE A 58 18.16 8.98 1.66
C ILE A 58 16.78 8.81 0.99
N MET A 59 16.26 9.85 0.33
CA MET A 59 14.98 9.79 -0.37
C MET A 59 15.00 8.83 -1.55
N ASP A 60 16.12 8.73 -2.27
CA ASP A 60 16.28 7.76 -3.36
C ASP A 60 16.32 6.32 -2.84
N PHE A 61 17.03 6.06 -1.73
CA PHE A 61 17.00 4.76 -1.06
C PHE A 61 15.58 4.38 -0.58
N VAL A 62 14.86 5.34 0.02
CA VAL A 62 13.47 5.16 0.46
C VAL A 62 12.53 4.84 -0.72
N GLY A 63 12.79 5.42 -1.90
CA GLY A 63 12.03 5.19 -3.13
C GLY A 63 11.94 3.71 -3.54
N ILE A 64 12.97 2.91 -3.23
CA ILE A 64 13.00 1.46 -3.48
C ILE A 64 11.90 0.75 -2.67
N PHE A 65 11.74 1.10 -1.40
CA PHE A 65 10.73 0.54 -0.51
C PHE A 65 9.33 1.09 -0.78
N ALA A 66 9.24 2.28 -1.40
CA ALA A 66 7.98 2.83 -1.87
C ALA A 66 7.47 2.16 -3.16
N PHE A 67 8.17 1.16 -3.71
CA PHE A 67 7.86 0.48 -4.97
C PHE A 67 7.65 1.46 -6.14
N ASP A 68 8.50 2.48 -6.23
CA ASP A 68 8.42 3.44 -7.33
C ASP A 68 8.84 2.80 -8.67
N VAL A 69 8.04 3.02 -9.71
CA VAL A 69 8.22 2.39 -11.03
C VAL A 69 9.39 2.99 -11.80
N LYS A 70 9.88 4.18 -11.39
CA LYS A 70 11.16 4.72 -11.86
C LYS A 70 12.31 3.72 -11.64
N GLU A 71 12.27 2.94 -10.56
CA GLU A 71 13.25 1.89 -10.28
C GLU A 71 13.01 0.59 -11.06
N LEU A 72 11.77 0.33 -11.48
CA LEU A 72 11.41 -0.85 -12.28
C LEU A 72 11.84 -0.76 -13.76
N ARG A 73 12.43 0.36 -14.20
CA ARG A 73 12.98 0.61 -15.55
C ARG A 73 12.11 0.09 -16.70
N VAL A 74 10.79 0.26 -16.61
CA VAL A 74 9.83 -0.23 -17.62
C VAL A 74 10.04 0.47 -18.97
N SER A 75 10.63 1.67 -18.98
CA SER A 75 10.99 2.44 -20.18
C SER A 75 12.01 1.76 -21.09
N CYS A 76 12.66 0.67 -20.66
CA CYS A 76 13.58 -0.10 -21.50
C CYS A 76 12.88 -1.12 -22.42
N VAL A 77 11.59 -1.42 -22.19
CA VAL A 77 10.84 -2.46 -22.92
C VAL A 77 9.71 -1.87 -23.78
N VAL A 78 9.20 -0.68 -23.41
CA VAL A 78 8.08 -0.04 -24.11
C VAL A 78 8.49 1.37 -24.55
N PRO A 79 8.16 1.81 -25.78
CA PRO A 79 8.35 3.20 -26.21
C PRO A 79 7.75 4.18 -25.18
N TYR A 80 8.48 5.26 -24.90
CA TYR A 80 8.09 6.18 -23.83
C TYR A 80 6.75 6.86 -24.15
N ASN A 81 5.71 6.45 -23.43
CA ASN A 81 4.41 7.10 -23.38
C ASN A 81 4.01 7.22 -21.90
N PRO A 82 3.73 8.44 -21.39
CA PRO A 82 3.47 8.67 -19.97
C PRO A 82 2.18 7.98 -19.51
N VAL A 83 1.14 8.00 -20.34
CA VAL A 83 -0.16 7.37 -20.05
C VAL A 83 -0.02 5.85 -19.96
N VAL A 84 0.68 5.22 -20.92
CA VAL A 84 0.90 3.76 -20.91
C VAL A 84 1.76 3.36 -19.71
N THR A 85 2.81 4.12 -19.42
CA THR A 85 3.70 3.85 -18.28
C THR A 85 2.93 3.93 -16.96
N PHE A 86 2.06 4.95 -16.82
CA PHE A 86 1.17 5.09 -15.68
C PHE A 86 0.14 3.97 -15.61
N GLY A 87 -0.49 3.59 -16.73
CA GLY A 87 -1.45 2.49 -16.80
C GLY A 87 -0.84 1.15 -16.36
N VAL A 88 0.35 0.81 -16.86
CA VAL A 88 1.09 -0.39 -16.45
C VAL A 88 1.36 -0.36 -14.94
N ARG A 89 1.78 0.78 -14.40
CA ARG A 89 1.98 0.97 -12.96
C ARG A 89 0.72 0.65 -12.15
N GLN A 90 -0.46 1.05 -12.60
CA GLN A 90 -1.72 0.74 -11.90
C GLN A 90 -2.13 -0.74 -11.94
N THR A 91 -1.66 -1.51 -12.92
CA THR A 91 -1.93 -2.96 -12.98
C THR A 91 -1.07 -3.78 -12.03
N VAL A 92 0.03 -3.21 -11.49
CA VAL A 92 0.99 -3.94 -10.64
C VAL A 92 0.35 -4.58 -9.41
N PRO A 93 -0.51 -3.89 -8.62
CA PRO A 93 -1.18 -4.52 -7.48
C PRO A 93 -2.11 -5.67 -7.92
N LEU A 94 -2.83 -5.52 -9.04
CA LEU A 94 -3.72 -6.57 -9.57
C LEU A 94 -2.94 -7.82 -9.97
N TRP A 95 -1.84 -7.66 -10.70
CA TRP A 95 -0.94 -8.76 -11.05
C TRP A 95 -0.33 -9.43 -9.81
N SER A 96 -0.06 -8.66 -8.75
CA SER A 96 0.45 -9.23 -7.50
C SER A 96 -0.53 -10.23 -6.87
N ILE A 97 -1.85 -9.99 -6.94
CA ILE A 97 -2.87 -10.94 -6.47
C ILE A 97 -2.80 -12.24 -7.26
N ILE A 98 -2.71 -12.16 -8.59
CA ILE A 98 -2.62 -13.34 -9.46
C ILE A 98 -1.39 -14.18 -9.11
N ILE A 99 -0.24 -13.52 -8.91
CA ILE A 99 1.01 -14.17 -8.51
C ILE A 99 0.88 -14.84 -7.13
N ILE A 100 0.24 -14.17 -6.16
CA ILE A 100 -0.01 -14.72 -4.81
C ILE A 100 -0.91 -15.96 -4.91
N VAL A 101 -2.00 -15.90 -5.67
CA VAL A 101 -2.92 -17.04 -5.89
C VAL A 101 -2.17 -18.21 -6.49
N PHE A 102 -1.36 -17.98 -7.53
CA PHE A 102 -0.57 -19.03 -8.18
C PHE A 102 0.47 -19.64 -7.21
N ALA A 103 1.21 -18.80 -6.49
CA ALA A 103 2.23 -19.25 -5.53
C ALA A 103 1.63 -20.10 -4.40
N LEU A 104 0.51 -19.66 -3.81
CA LEU A 104 -0.18 -20.41 -2.76
C LEU A 104 -0.85 -21.68 -3.29
N SER A 105 -1.33 -21.68 -4.54
CA SER A 105 -1.90 -22.87 -5.18
C SER A 105 -0.82 -23.92 -5.46
N ALA A 106 0.35 -23.51 -5.97
CA ALA A 106 1.51 -24.39 -6.13
C ALA A 106 1.96 -24.95 -4.76
N GLN A 107 2.00 -24.09 -3.74
CA GLN A 107 2.30 -24.52 -2.37
C GLN A 107 1.26 -25.53 -1.84
N LYS A 108 -0.03 -25.34 -2.14
CA LYS A 108 -1.09 -26.30 -1.79
C LYS A 108 -0.81 -27.65 -2.43
N VAL A 109 -0.50 -27.72 -3.73
CA VAL A 109 -0.19 -29.00 -4.40
C VAL A 109 1.01 -29.69 -3.76
N TRP A 110 2.02 -28.93 -3.34
CA TRP A 110 3.25 -29.47 -2.74
C TRP A 110 3.08 -29.89 -1.27
N ILE A 111 2.34 -29.11 -0.46
CA ILE A 111 2.22 -29.29 1.01
C ILE A 111 0.94 -30.02 1.42
N ALA A 112 -0.17 -29.91 0.68
CA ALA A 112 -1.45 -30.51 1.05
C ALA A 112 -1.41 -32.05 1.10
N ARG A 113 -0.37 -32.69 0.55
CA ARG A 113 -0.09 -34.11 0.77
C ARG A 113 0.25 -34.46 2.23
N ARG A 114 0.50 -33.46 3.10
CA ARG A 114 1.07 -33.66 4.44
C ARG A 114 0.26 -33.04 5.60
N PHE A 115 -0.63 -32.06 5.37
CA PHE A 115 -1.37 -31.35 6.43
C PHE A 115 -2.71 -30.73 5.97
N ASN A 116 -3.61 -30.45 6.93
CA ASN A 116 -4.85 -29.67 6.74
C ASN A 116 -4.54 -28.24 6.25
N TYR A 117 -4.70 -28.01 4.94
CA TYR A 117 -4.35 -26.77 4.27
C TYR A 117 -5.60 -25.93 3.97
N ASN A 118 -5.89 -24.93 4.81
CA ASN A 118 -6.96 -23.95 4.57
C ASN A 118 -6.49 -22.86 3.60
N PHE A 119 -6.67 -23.09 2.29
CA PHE A 119 -6.26 -22.13 1.25
C PHE A 119 -6.91 -20.76 1.41
N SER A 120 -8.21 -20.71 1.73
CA SER A 120 -8.95 -19.44 1.88
C SER A 120 -8.36 -18.56 2.98
N HIS A 121 -7.98 -19.14 4.13
CA HIS A 121 -7.37 -18.39 5.23
C HIS A 121 -6.00 -17.85 4.82
N ARG A 122 -5.16 -18.69 4.19
CA ARG A 122 -3.83 -18.28 3.72
C ARG A 122 -3.94 -17.15 2.71
N LEU A 123 -4.80 -17.30 1.71
CA LEU A 123 -4.96 -16.32 0.66
C LEU A 123 -5.40 -14.95 1.21
N MET A 124 -6.47 -14.93 2.02
CA MET A 124 -6.98 -13.67 2.59
C MET A 124 -5.94 -12.98 3.47
N ASN A 125 -5.24 -13.74 4.32
CA ASN A 125 -4.23 -13.17 5.20
C ASN A 125 -2.99 -12.69 4.45
N THR A 126 -2.51 -13.44 3.45
CA THR A 126 -1.34 -13.05 2.66
C THR A 126 -1.66 -11.81 1.83
N VAL A 127 -2.78 -11.81 1.09
CA VAL A 127 -3.19 -10.64 0.28
C VAL A 127 -3.42 -9.44 1.19
N GLY A 128 -4.18 -9.61 2.27
CA GLY A 128 -4.47 -8.54 3.23
C GLY A 128 -3.21 -7.97 3.88
N ALA A 129 -2.29 -8.81 4.33
CA ALA A 129 -1.03 -8.35 4.93
C ALA A 129 -0.15 -7.58 3.93
N ILE A 130 -0.01 -8.08 2.70
CA ILE A 130 0.77 -7.42 1.65
C ILE A 130 0.14 -6.07 1.30
N TYR A 131 -1.18 -6.02 1.13
CA TYR A 131 -1.91 -4.79 0.81
C TYR A 131 -1.86 -3.79 1.96
N SER A 132 -1.98 -4.23 3.22
CA SER A 132 -1.79 -3.38 4.39
C SER A 132 -0.41 -2.74 4.42
N VAL A 133 0.63 -3.53 4.13
CA VAL A 133 2.01 -3.07 4.13
C VAL A 133 2.28 -2.12 2.97
N CYS A 134 1.79 -2.41 1.76
CA CYS A 134 2.01 -1.60 0.56
C CYS A 134 0.97 -0.48 0.36
N PHE A 135 0.11 -0.23 1.35
CA PHE A 135 -1.05 0.63 1.19
C PHE A 135 -0.68 2.06 0.78
N ILE A 136 0.34 2.66 1.42
CA ILE A 136 0.81 4.01 1.11
C ILE A 136 1.31 4.07 -0.35
N SER A 137 2.15 3.13 -0.76
CA SER A 137 2.64 3.04 -2.15
C SER A 137 1.50 2.96 -3.17
N ILE A 138 0.47 2.16 -2.90
CA ILE A 138 -0.69 2.01 -3.80
C ILE A 138 -1.47 3.32 -3.88
N VAL A 139 -1.75 3.97 -2.75
CA VAL A 139 -2.50 5.23 -2.73
C VAL A 139 -1.71 6.35 -3.42
N VAL A 140 -0.42 6.52 -3.08
CA VAL A 140 0.45 7.52 -3.72
C VAL A 140 0.50 7.31 -5.23
N SER A 141 0.60 6.05 -5.68
CA SER A 141 0.55 5.70 -7.11
C SER A 141 -0.73 6.16 -7.79
N CYS A 142 -1.88 6.06 -7.12
CA CYS A 142 -3.17 6.52 -7.66
C CYS A 142 -3.27 8.06 -7.68
N THR A 143 -2.61 8.73 -6.74
CA THR A 143 -2.73 10.18 -6.57
C THR A 143 -1.71 11.01 -7.35
N LEU A 144 -0.72 10.38 -8.00
CA LEU A 144 0.31 11.06 -8.81
C LEU A 144 -0.20 12.14 -9.78
N PRO A 145 -1.24 11.90 -10.62
CA PRO A 145 -1.66 12.90 -11.61
C PRO A 145 -2.24 14.17 -10.98
N PHE A 146 -2.59 14.15 -9.70
CA PHE A 146 -3.13 15.31 -8.99
C PHE A 146 -2.06 16.20 -8.36
N VAL A 147 -0.80 15.73 -8.29
CA VAL A 147 0.30 16.50 -7.71
C VAL A 147 0.99 17.30 -8.83
N CYS A 148 0.61 18.57 -8.94
CA CYS A 148 1.13 19.50 -9.93
C CYS A 148 2.00 20.58 -9.28
N TYR A 149 3.03 21.04 -9.99
CA TYR A 149 3.83 22.20 -9.59
C TYR A 149 3.78 23.31 -10.66
N PRO A 150 3.71 24.59 -10.26
CA PRO A 150 3.68 25.70 -11.18
C PRO A 150 5.08 26.03 -11.73
N HIS A 151 5.16 26.52 -12.96
CA HIS A 151 6.40 26.99 -13.58
C HIS A 151 6.38 28.51 -13.83
N PRO A 152 7.56 29.17 -13.86
CA PRO A 152 7.67 30.63 -13.95
C PRO A 152 7.15 31.22 -15.27
N GLY A 153 7.04 30.41 -16.32
CA GLY A 153 6.49 30.81 -17.63
C GLY A 153 4.95 30.73 -17.71
N GLY A 154 4.28 30.32 -16.64
CA GLY A 154 2.84 30.07 -16.61
C GLY A 154 2.48 28.63 -16.97
N GLY A 155 1.51 28.08 -16.23
CA GLY A 155 1.06 26.69 -16.33
C GLY A 155 1.54 25.82 -15.17
N SER A 156 1.26 24.53 -15.24
CA SER A 156 1.74 23.55 -14.24
C SER A 156 2.00 22.20 -14.89
N SER A 157 2.93 21.43 -14.32
CA SER A 157 3.25 20.07 -14.78
C SER A 157 3.12 19.08 -13.63
N VAL A 158 2.87 17.81 -13.95
CA VAL A 158 2.83 16.73 -12.96
C VAL A 158 4.23 16.55 -12.37
N LEU A 159 4.34 16.55 -11.03
CA LEU A 159 5.62 16.54 -10.33
C LEU A 159 6.50 15.32 -10.70
N GLN A 160 5.91 14.12 -10.71
CA GLN A 160 6.65 12.90 -11.03
C GLN A 160 6.91 12.71 -12.53
N MET A 161 6.12 13.36 -13.39
CA MET A 161 6.20 13.26 -14.85
C MET A 161 6.14 14.67 -15.48
N PRO A 162 7.26 15.44 -15.44
CA PRO A 162 7.27 16.85 -15.88
C PRO A 162 6.90 17.08 -17.35
N SER A 163 6.95 16.02 -18.18
CA SER A 163 6.53 16.02 -19.58
C SER A 163 5.01 16.22 -19.77
N VAL A 164 4.20 15.96 -18.74
CA VAL A 164 2.73 16.06 -18.79
C VAL A 164 2.29 17.39 -18.16
N LEU A 165 1.65 18.24 -18.97
CA LEU A 165 1.07 19.52 -18.55
C LEU A 165 -0.30 19.31 -17.91
N CYS A 166 -0.49 19.84 -16.70
CA CYS A 166 -1.74 19.75 -15.95
C CYS A 166 -2.83 20.62 -16.59
N TYR A 167 -4.04 20.07 -16.73
CA TYR A 167 -5.25 20.76 -17.26
C TYR A 167 -5.15 21.30 -18.69
N GLN A 168 -4.10 20.95 -19.44
CA GLN A 168 -3.89 21.39 -20.81
C GLN A 168 -3.72 20.24 -21.81
N SER A 169 -3.32 19.06 -21.33
CA SER A 169 -3.04 17.90 -22.17
C SER A 169 -4.12 16.82 -22.02
N SER A 170 -4.54 16.20 -23.13
CA SER A 170 -5.41 15.02 -23.11
C SER A 170 -4.76 13.82 -22.39
N GLU A 171 -3.43 13.81 -22.30
CA GLU A 171 -2.67 12.82 -21.54
C GLU A 171 -2.92 12.94 -20.05
N HIS A 172 -2.99 14.18 -19.53
CA HIS A 172 -3.30 14.43 -18.12
C HIS A 172 -4.70 13.94 -17.77
N ASP A 173 -5.71 14.23 -18.60
CA ASP A 173 -7.09 13.77 -18.39
C ASP A 173 -7.17 12.23 -18.33
N ALA A 174 -6.47 11.55 -19.25
CA ALA A 174 -6.40 10.09 -19.25
C ALA A 174 -5.72 9.55 -17.98
N MET A 175 -4.63 10.18 -17.52
CA MET A 175 -3.95 9.79 -16.28
C MET A 175 -4.83 10.02 -15.05
N VAL A 176 -5.56 11.13 -14.99
CA VAL A 176 -6.52 11.41 -13.92
C VAL A 176 -7.62 10.35 -13.90
N ALA A 177 -8.23 10.03 -15.05
CA ALA A 177 -9.26 9.00 -15.14
C ALA A 177 -8.75 7.63 -14.67
N LEU A 178 -7.55 7.23 -15.12
CA LEU A 178 -6.91 5.99 -14.68
C LEU A 178 -6.58 6.00 -13.18
N GLY A 179 -6.14 7.13 -12.63
CA GLY A 179 -5.85 7.29 -11.21
C GLY A 179 -7.10 7.13 -10.33
N VAL A 180 -8.20 7.82 -10.71
CA VAL A 180 -9.50 7.69 -10.03
C VAL A 180 -10.01 6.25 -10.11
N LEU A 181 -10.01 5.65 -11.30
CA LEU A 181 -10.45 4.28 -11.48
C LEU A 181 -9.64 3.30 -10.61
N SER A 182 -8.32 3.45 -10.59
CA SER A 182 -7.43 2.59 -9.80
C SER A 182 -7.65 2.77 -8.31
N PHE A 183 -7.87 4.01 -7.85
CA PHE A 183 -8.20 4.30 -6.46
C PHE A 183 -9.52 3.63 -6.02
N LEU A 184 -10.55 3.68 -6.88
CA LEU A 184 -11.86 3.08 -6.64
C LEU A 184 -11.85 1.55 -6.71
N VAL A 185 -10.97 0.96 -7.51
CA VAL A 185 -10.89 -0.50 -7.68
C VAL A 185 -9.98 -1.14 -6.63
N ILE A 186 -8.95 -0.44 -6.14
CA ILE A 186 -7.87 -1.06 -5.34
C ILE A 186 -7.86 -0.55 -3.88
N PRO A 187 -7.41 0.69 -3.56
CA PRO A 187 -7.47 1.23 -2.19
C PRO A 187 -8.86 1.23 -1.55
N MET A 188 -9.87 1.73 -2.27
CA MET A 188 -11.20 1.97 -1.68
C MET A 188 -11.87 0.68 -1.21
N PRO A 189 -11.95 -0.41 -2.00
CA PRO A 189 -12.54 -1.66 -1.56
C PRO A 189 -11.76 -2.30 -0.42
N PHE A 190 -10.43 -2.13 -0.38
CA PHE A 190 -9.61 -2.61 0.72
C PHE A 190 -9.93 -1.88 2.04
N CYS A 191 -10.04 -0.55 2.00
CA CYS A 191 -10.48 0.25 3.15
C CYS A 191 -11.87 -0.17 3.62
N VAL A 192 -12.84 -0.28 2.71
CA VAL A 192 -14.21 -0.71 3.01
C VAL A 192 -14.20 -2.09 3.66
N LEU A 193 -13.42 -3.04 3.12
CA LEU A 193 -13.29 -4.38 3.69
C LEU A 193 -12.72 -4.35 5.12
N CYS A 194 -11.72 -3.50 5.38
CA CYS A 194 -11.12 -3.37 6.71
C CYS A 194 -12.10 -2.76 7.72
N VAL A 195 -12.82 -1.70 7.32
CA VAL A 195 -13.86 -1.07 8.15
C VAL A 195 -14.99 -2.06 8.44
N TYR A 196 -15.48 -2.76 7.42
CA TYR A 196 -16.50 -3.79 7.55
C TYR A 196 -16.06 -4.90 8.52
N ALA A 197 -14.83 -5.41 8.37
CA ALA A 197 -14.29 -6.43 9.25
C ALA A 197 -14.19 -5.94 10.70
N THR A 198 -13.75 -4.70 10.92
CA THR A 198 -13.67 -4.08 12.26
C THR A 198 -15.04 -3.93 12.91
N VAL A 199 -16.06 -3.50 12.18
CA VAL A 199 -17.44 -3.37 12.71
C VAL A 199 -18.04 -4.74 13.04
N ARG A 200 -17.74 -5.78 12.27
CA ARG A 200 -18.25 -7.15 12.49
C ARG A 200 -17.43 -7.97 13.48
N PHE A 201 -16.20 -7.57 13.78
CA PHE A 201 -15.31 -8.25 14.72
C PHE A 201 -15.94 -8.62 16.08
N PRO A 202 -16.63 -7.71 16.81
CA PRO A 202 -17.23 -8.06 18.10
C PRO A 202 -18.29 -9.16 17.99
N THR A 203 -19.04 -9.19 16.88
CA THR A 203 -20.05 -10.25 16.66
C THR A 203 -19.41 -11.61 16.44
N TRP A 204 -18.24 -11.68 15.81
CA TRP A 204 -17.51 -12.93 15.61
C TRP A 204 -16.86 -13.44 16.89
N MET A 205 -16.37 -12.53 17.74
CA MET A 205 -15.76 -12.90 19.02
C MET A 205 -16.79 -13.34 20.07
N GLY A 206 -18.00 -12.79 20.02
CA GLY A 206 -19.08 -13.14 20.96
C GLY A 206 -19.81 -14.45 20.64
N SER A 207 -19.67 -14.99 19.43
CA SER A 207 -20.32 -16.23 19.01
C SER A 207 -19.34 -17.40 18.97
N SER A 208 -19.65 -18.51 19.64
CA SER A 208 -18.83 -19.74 19.64
C SER A 208 -19.00 -20.61 18.38
N GLY A 209 -19.63 -20.09 17.32
CA GLY A 209 -19.92 -20.85 16.10
C GLY A 209 -18.68 -21.05 15.21
N GLU A 210 -18.61 -22.18 14.51
CA GLU A 210 -17.53 -22.51 13.56
C GLU A 210 -17.33 -21.43 12.49
N LEU A 211 -18.42 -20.82 12.01
CA LEU A 211 -18.40 -19.73 11.04
C LEU A 211 -17.64 -18.50 11.58
N ALA A 212 -17.81 -18.19 12.87
CA ALA A 212 -17.18 -17.04 13.49
C ALA A 212 -15.67 -17.24 13.67
N LEU A 213 -15.26 -18.46 14.06
CA LEU A 213 -13.86 -18.86 14.10
C LEU A 213 -13.22 -18.83 12.70
N HIS A 214 -13.96 -19.28 11.68
CA HIS A 214 -13.51 -19.22 10.29
C HIS A 214 -13.29 -17.78 9.81
N ARG A 215 -14.22 -16.86 10.11
CA ARG A 215 -14.08 -15.43 9.77
C ARG A 215 -12.93 -14.77 10.52
N SER A 216 -12.79 -15.02 11.82
CA SER A 216 -11.69 -14.50 12.63
C SER A 216 -10.33 -14.93 12.07
N ASN A 217 -10.20 -16.19 11.65
CA ASN A 217 -8.99 -16.71 11.03
C ASN A 217 -8.71 -16.08 9.64
N GLN A 218 -9.71 -15.67 8.87
CA GLN A 218 -9.51 -14.99 7.58
C GLN A 218 -8.98 -13.57 7.71
N PHE A 219 -9.34 -12.85 8.77
CA PHE A 219 -8.96 -11.44 9.01
C PHE A 219 -7.80 -11.28 10.00
N ARG A 220 -7.00 -12.33 10.19
CA ARG A 220 -5.86 -12.31 11.11
C ARG A 220 -4.77 -11.31 10.70
N PHE A 221 -4.67 -10.96 9.41
CA PHE A 221 -3.79 -9.88 8.94
C PHE A 221 -4.13 -8.52 9.55
N LEU A 222 -5.42 -8.30 9.83
CA LEU A 222 -5.93 -7.03 10.35
C LEU A 222 -5.82 -6.99 11.88
N PHE A 223 -6.26 -8.06 12.55
CA PHE A 223 -6.40 -8.09 14.02
C PHE A 223 -5.25 -8.80 14.74
N GLY A 224 -4.48 -9.66 14.07
CA GLY A 224 -3.50 -10.54 14.70
C GLY A 224 -2.33 -9.83 15.39
N ARG A 225 -2.11 -8.54 15.10
CA ARG A 225 -1.09 -7.71 15.75
C ARG A 225 -1.61 -6.90 16.94
N PHE A 226 -2.93 -6.84 17.15
CA PHE A 226 -3.55 -6.04 18.20
C PHE A 226 -4.16 -6.92 19.27
N ARG A 227 -4.28 -6.37 20.49
CA ARG A 227 -5.08 -7.00 21.53
C ARG A 227 -6.56 -7.00 21.10
N PRO A 228 -7.33 -8.08 21.35
CA PRO A 228 -8.73 -8.15 20.99
C PRO A 228 -9.59 -7.01 21.55
N GLU A 229 -9.21 -6.41 22.68
CA GLU A 229 -9.88 -5.26 23.30
C GLU A 229 -9.72 -3.95 22.50
N ARG A 230 -8.66 -3.84 21.69
CA ARG A 230 -8.26 -2.63 20.95
C ARG A 230 -8.19 -2.89 19.43
N TYR A 231 -9.15 -3.66 18.92
CA TYR A 231 -9.22 -4.09 17.52
C TYR A 231 -9.42 -2.94 16.50
N PHE A 232 -9.99 -1.81 16.93
CA PHE A 232 -10.28 -0.65 16.08
C PHE A 232 -9.02 0.13 15.63
N TYR A 233 -7.89 -0.03 16.33
CA TYR A 233 -6.63 0.65 15.98
C TYR A 233 -6.13 0.31 14.58
N ALA A 234 -6.46 -0.88 14.05
CA ALA A 234 -6.07 -1.28 12.71
C ALA A 234 -6.60 -0.30 11.64
N VAL A 235 -7.87 0.08 11.76
CA VAL A 235 -8.54 1.02 10.84
C VAL A 235 -8.06 2.44 11.07
N ILE A 236 -7.83 2.84 12.33
CA ILE A 236 -7.27 4.17 12.65
C ILE A 236 -5.93 4.38 11.94
N LEU A 237 -5.02 3.40 12.02
CA LEU A 237 -3.72 3.49 11.34
C LEU A 237 -3.86 3.50 9.82
N LEU A 238 -4.83 2.76 9.27
CA LEU A 238 -5.10 2.78 7.83
C LEU A 238 -5.62 4.15 7.36
N THR A 239 -6.55 4.74 8.12
CA THR A 239 -7.08 6.08 7.86
C THR A 239 -5.96 7.13 7.96
N ARG A 240 -5.08 7.05 8.96
CA ARG A 240 -3.89 7.92 9.06
C ARG A 240 -3.04 7.84 7.80
N ASN A 241 -2.71 6.64 7.35
CA ASN A 241 -1.91 6.43 6.13
C ASN A 241 -2.60 7.03 4.90
N LEU A 242 -3.93 6.89 4.79
CA LEU A 242 -4.71 7.48 3.71
C LEU A 242 -4.64 9.01 3.74
N LEU A 243 -4.84 9.62 4.92
CA LEU A 243 -4.79 11.07 5.10
C LEU A 243 -3.41 11.63 4.71
N LEU A 244 -2.32 10.97 5.13
CA LEU A 244 -0.96 11.36 4.77
C LEU A 244 -0.75 11.40 3.24
N CYS A 245 -1.28 10.42 2.50
CA CYS A 245 -1.17 10.39 1.04
C CYS A 245 -2.01 11.47 0.35
N LEU A 246 -3.10 11.95 0.98
CA LEU A 246 -3.98 12.98 0.42
C LEU A 246 -3.47 14.40 0.67
N VAL A 247 -2.56 14.62 1.64
CA VAL A 247 -1.96 15.93 1.91
C VAL A 247 -1.37 16.62 0.67
N PRO A 248 -0.47 15.98 -0.11
CA PRO A 248 0.12 16.64 -1.28
C PRO A 248 -0.89 16.93 -2.41
N VAL A 249 -2.06 16.27 -2.38
CA VAL A 249 -3.15 16.49 -3.33
C VAL A 249 -4.04 17.65 -2.89
N ALA A 250 -4.41 17.68 -1.61
CA ALA A 250 -5.38 18.63 -1.08
C ALA A 250 -4.79 20.03 -0.83
N ILE A 251 -3.48 20.11 -0.57
CA ILE A 251 -2.80 21.34 -0.19
C ILE A 251 -1.74 21.65 -1.23
N THR A 252 -1.77 22.85 -1.82
CA THR A 252 -0.80 23.28 -2.83
C THR A 252 0.39 24.04 -2.23
N ALA A 253 0.21 24.67 -1.08
CA ALA A 253 1.26 25.43 -0.40
C ALA A 253 2.23 24.51 0.36
N THR A 254 3.51 24.54 -0.01
CA THR A 254 4.57 23.69 0.55
C THR A 254 4.66 23.78 2.09
N SER A 255 4.63 24.99 2.65
CA SER A 255 4.71 25.17 4.12
C SER A 255 3.54 24.52 4.85
N SER A 256 2.34 24.61 4.29
CA SER A 256 1.12 23.99 4.84
C SER A 256 1.12 22.47 4.66
N GLN A 257 1.67 21.96 3.55
CA GLN A 257 1.85 20.51 3.34
C GLN A 257 2.73 19.91 4.43
N VAL A 258 3.91 20.50 4.68
CA VAL A 258 4.86 20.02 5.69
C VAL A 258 4.24 20.08 7.09
N PHE A 259 3.56 21.18 7.44
CA PHE A 259 2.88 21.31 8.72
C PHE A 259 1.81 20.22 8.92
N CYS A 260 0.96 19.97 7.92
CA CYS A 260 -0.08 18.94 8.02
C CYS A 260 0.49 17.52 8.11
N LEU A 261 1.56 17.22 7.38
CA LEU A 261 2.25 15.93 7.49
C LEU A 261 2.81 15.73 8.91
N ILE A 262 3.46 16.74 9.50
CA ILE A 262 3.97 16.66 10.86
C ILE A 262 2.82 16.45 11.87
N LEU A 263 1.69 17.14 11.69
CA LEU A 263 0.52 17.03 12.56
C LEU A 263 -0.14 15.63 12.49
N PHE A 264 -0.29 15.05 11.30
CA PHE A 264 -0.80 13.67 11.15
C PHE A 264 0.20 12.61 11.60
N LEU A 265 1.50 12.92 11.56
CA LEU A 265 2.52 12.04 12.10
C LEU A 265 2.50 12.03 13.65
N SER A 266 2.37 13.20 14.28
CA SER A 266 2.45 13.38 15.73
C SER A 266 1.18 13.00 16.50
N SER A 267 0.00 13.19 15.89
CA SER A 267 -1.32 12.89 16.49
C SER A 267 -1.53 11.44 16.94
N PHE A 268 -0.67 10.51 16.53
CA PHE A 268 -0.77 9.08 16.87
C PHE A 268 0.45 8.55 17.66
N CYS A 269 1.35 9.43 18.12
CA CYS A 269 2.40 9.11 19.09
C CYS A 269 1.92 9.22 20.56
N LEU A 270 0.68 9.65 20.78
CA LEU A 270 0.00 9.77 22.08
C LEU A 270 -1.04 8.66 22.25
#